data_AF-A0A1H8L063-F1
#
_entry.id   AF-A0A1H8L063-F1
#
_cell.length_a   1.000
_cell.length_b   1.000
_cell.length_c   1.000
_cell.angle_alpha   90.00
_cell.angle_beta   90.00
_cell.angle_gamma   90.00
#
_symmetry.space_group_name_H-M   'P 1'
#
loop_
_entity.id
_entity.type
_entity.pdbx_description
1 polymer ?
#
loop_
_entity_poly.entity_id
_entity_poly.type
_entity_poly.pdbx_seq_one_letter_code
_entity_poly.pdbx_strand_id
1 'polypeptide(L)'
;MHNTEQTLGTAIAELNCVRPSTNASLDELTALNVARDCVDQLLRNCVTELRADPQTTHTWGAIGYVLDSSAHAVQQKYSPTPTVPALTEPAPAPLLETQPNHEPSDAEVFWEAYAGCFSWNFLPSDFLHALYLRWMDTERPGITPLQKCALTRRLKKVIASESSPGEWFYTRARAHAPMSAAEPITALVPAWTPDTSDKPLYGVRRRTFIQKPLDAGTGTHHR
;
A
#
# COMPACT_ATOMS: atom_id res chain seq x y z
N MET A 1 -13.64 -0.92 31.53
CA MET A 1 -14.11 -2.10 30.77
C MET A 1 -15.51 -1.94 30.14
N HIS A 2 -16.32 -0.93 30.48
CA HIS A 2 -17.68 -0.80 29.90
C HIS A 2 -17.71 -0.50 28.38
N ASN A 3 -16.64 0.10 27.83
CA ASN A 3 -16.55 0.48 26.42
C ASN A 3 -16.25 -0.71 25.48
N THR A 4 -15.54 -1.73 25.96
CA THR A 4 -15.21 -2.93 25.16
C THR A 4 -16.43 -3.84 25.00
N GLU A 5 -17.25 -3.98 26.04
CA GLU A 5 -18.50 -4.75 25.99
C GLU A 5 -19.50 -4.16 24.99
N GLN A 6 -19.63 -2.82 24.97
CA GLN A 6 -20.49 -2.12 24.02
C GLN A 6 -20.01 -2.29 22.57
N THR A 7 -18.71 -2.16 22.33
CA THR A 7 -18.13 -2.30 20.98
C THR A 7 -18.26 -3.73 20.44
N LEU A 8 -18.11 -4.73 21.31
CA LEU A 8 -18.31 -6.14 20.94
C LEU A 8 -19.79 -6.45 20.66
N GLY A 9 -20.70 -5.90 21.47
CA GLY A 9 -22.14 -6.03 21.27
C GLY A 9 -22.58 -5.50 19.90
N THR A 10 -22.06 -4.35 19.48
CA THR A 10 -22.32 -3.79 18.14
C THR A 10 -21.78 -4.68 17.03
N ALA A 11 -20.53 -5.16 17.14
CA ALA A 11 -19.96 -6.04 16.12
C ALA A 11 -20.77 -7.35 15.95
N ILE A 12 -21.23 -7.94 17.05
CA ILE A 12 -22.06 -9.15 17.03
C ILE A 12 -23.43 -8.87 16.40
N ALA A 13 -24.05 -7.73 16.72
CA ALA A 13 -25.34 -7.35 16.14
C ALA A 13 -25.24 -7.19 14.60
N GLU A 14 -24.20 -6.51 14.11
CA GLU A 14 -23.97 -6.30 12.68
C GLU A 14 -23.63 -7.61 11.94
N LEU A 15 -22.83 -8.50 12.54
CA LEU A 15 -22.54 -9.82 11.95
C LEU A 15 -23.78 -10.70 11.84
N ASN A 16 -24.72 -10.60 12.78
CA ASN A 16 -26.00 -11.33 12.71
C ASN A 16 -26.92 -10.83 11.58
N CYS A 17 -26.70 -9.63 11.06
CA CYS A 17 -27.41 -9.10 9.89
C CYS A 17 -26.92 -9.70 8.57
N VAL A 18 -25.74 -10.35 8.55
CA VAL A 18 -25.15 -10.95 7.34
C VAL A 18 -25.73 -12.34 7.11
N ARG A 19 -26.48 -12.54 6.02
CA ARG A 19 -26.97 -13.88 5.65
C ARG A 19 -26.05 -14.50 4.60
N PRO A 20 -25.55 -15.73 4.81
CA PRO A 20 -24.78 -16.44 3.80
C PRO A 20 -25.72 -16.96 2.70
N SER A 21 -26.15 -16.08 1.79
CA SER A 21 -26.86 -16.46 0.57
C SER A 21 -26.40 -15.61 -0.61
N THR A 22 -26.55 -16.15 -1.82
CA THR A 22 -25.62 -16.07 -2.95
C THR A 22 -25.27 -14.69 -3.55
N ASN A 23 -25.88 -13.59 -3.10
CA ASN A 23 -25.47 -12.23 -3.48
C ASN A 23 -25.55 -11.30 -2.26
N ALA A 24 -24.40 -10.81 -1.77
CA ALA A 24 -24.35 -9.85 -0.67
C ALA A 24 -24.97 -8.52 -1.10
N SER A 25 -25.95 -8.04 -0.33
CA SER A 25 -26.54 -6.71 -0.49
C SER A 25 -25.56 -5.63 -0.03
N LEU A 26 -25.78 -4.39 -0.50
CA LEU A 26 -24.99 -3.24 -0.07
C LEU A 26 -25.07 -3.01 1.45
N ASP A 27 -26.24 -3.28 2.03
CA ASP A 27 -26.46 -3.15 3.47
C ASP A 27 -25.65 -4.21 4.24
N GLU A 28 -25.57 -5.45 3.74
CA GLU A 28 -24.73 -6.50 4.33
C GLU A 28 -23.23 -6.19 4.23
N LEU A 29 -22.78 -5.60 3.12
CA LEU A 29 -21.39 -5.15 2.98
C LEU A 29 -21.07 -3.99 3.92
N THR A 30 -22.03 -3.08 4.14
CA THR A 30 -21.90 -1.96 5.08
C THR A 30 -21.85 -2.47 6.51
N ALA A 31 -22.76 -3.37 6.90
CA ALA A 31 -22.76 -4.03 8.21
C ALA A 31 -21.45 -4.79 8.47
N LEU A 32 -20.93 -5.51 7.46
CA LEU A 32 -19.65 -6.21 7.58
C LEU A 32 -18.47 -5.24 7.76
N ASN A 33 -18.47 -4.09 7.09
CA ASN A 33 -17.43 -3.09 7.25
C ASN A 33 -17.48 -2.44 8.64
N VAL A 34 -18.68 -2.12 9.14
CA VAL A 34 -18.88 -1.60 10.50
C VAL A 34 -18.42 -2.62 11.54
N ALA A 35 -18.81 -3.89 11.39
CA ALA A 35 -18.37 -4.96 12.28
C ALA A 35 -16.84 -5.09 12.31
N ARG A 36 -16.20 -5.02 11.13
CA ARG A 36 -14.74 -5.04 11.03
C ARG A 36 -14.10 -3.86 11.75
N ASP A 37 -14.61 -2.64 11.56
CA ASP A 37 -14.07 -1.44 12.21
C ASP A 37 -14.21 -1.53 13.74
N CYS A 38 -15.32 -2.05 14.25
CA CYS A 38 -15.51 -2.31 15.68
C CYS A 38 -14.51 -3.34 16.23
N VAL A 39 -14.26 -4.43 15.50
CA VAL A 39 -13.25 -5.45 15.88
C VAL A 39 -11.84 -4.85 15.86
N ASP A 40 -11.50 -4.06 14.83
CA ASP A 40 -10.20 -3.38 14.76
C ASP A 40 -10.01 -2.38 15.92
N GLN A 41 -11.07 -1.67 16.33
CA GLN A 41 -11.03 -0.78 17.49
C GLN A 41 -10.84 -1.54 18.81
N LEU A 42 -11.51 -2.68 18.99
CA LEU A 42 -11.31 -3.55 20.16
C LEU A 42 -9.86 -4.02 20.26
N LEU A 43 -9.29 -4.49 19.15
CA LEU A 43 -7.90 -4.93 19.11
C LEU A 43 -6.94 -3.80 19.51
N ARG A 44 -7.15 -2.56 19.01
CA ARG A 44 -6.35 -1.39 19.40
C ARG A 44 -6.46 -1.05 20.89
N ASN A 45 -7.68 -1.13 21.45
CA ASN A 45 -7.90 -0.88 22.87
C ASN A 45 -7.18 -1.93 23.73
N CYS A 46 -7.32 -3.22 23.39
CA CYS A 46 -6.61 -4.31 24.08
C CYS A 46 -5.09 -4.12 23.99
N VAL A 47 -4.55 -3.76 22.83
CA VAL A 47 -3.11 -3.49 22.66
C VAL A 47 -2.65 -2.33 23.55
N THR A 48 -3.48 -1.29 23.69
CA THR A 48 -3.16 -0.12 24.53
C THR A 48 -3.15 -0.50 26.01
N GLU A 49 -4.12 -1.31 26.46
CA GLU A 49 -4.15 -1.84 27.83
C GLU A 49 -2.96 -2.77 28.11
N LEU A 50 -2.60 -3.65 27.17
CA LEU A 50 -1.43 -4.54 27.27
C LEU A 50 -0.09 -3.79 27.35
N ARG A 51 -0.01 -2.58 26.77
CA ARG A 51 1.17 -1.72 26.92
C ARG A 51 1.21 -1.02 28.27
N ALA A 52 0.06 -0.73 28.87
CA ALA A 52 -0.03 -0.09 30.17
C ALA A 52 0.40 -1.04 31.31
N ASP A 53 0.31 -2.35 31.11
CA ASP A 53 0.77 -3.37 32.07
C ASP A 53 1.80 -4.34 31.46
N PRO A 54 3.11 -4.10 31.65
CA PRO A 54 4.19 -4.92 31.07
C PRO A 54 4.21 -6.38 31.57
N GLN A 55 3.56 -6.70 32.69
CA GLN A 55 3.53 -8.07 33.25
C GLN A 55 2.59 -9.01 32.49
N THR A 56 1.79 -8.49 31.55
CA THR A 56 0.83 -9.25 30.75
C THR A 56 1.43 -9.92 29.50
N THR A 57 2.76 -10.09 29.44
CA THR A 57 3.52 -10.56 28.25
C THR A 57 3.01 -11.90 27.66
N HIS A 58 2.38 -12.74 28.48
CA HIS A 58 1.81 -14.03 28.06
C HIS A 58 0.56 -13.94 27.16
N THR A 59 -0.08 -12.77 27.04
CA THR A 59 -1.32 -12.60 26.26
C THR A 59 -1.12 -12.36 24.77
N TRP A 60 0.05 -11.87 24.34
CA TRP A 60 0.35 -11.66 22.92
C TRP A 60 0.38 -12.97 22.10
N GLY A 61 0.85 -14.05 22.72
CA GLY A 61 0.83 -15.38 22.12
C GLY A 61 -0.60 -15.90 21.88
N ALA A 62 -1.51 -15.64 22.83
CA ALA A 62 -2.92 -16.02 22.71
C ALA A 62 -3.64 -15.21 21.61
N ILE A 63 -3.37 -13.91 21.50
CA ILE A 63 -3.93 -13.05 20.43
C ILE A 63 -3.41 -13.50 19.06
N GLY A 64 -2.12 -13.82 18.94
CA GLY A 64 -1.55 -14.36 17.70
C GLY A 64 -2.19 -15.69 17.28
N TYR A 65 -2.40 -16.59 18.22
CA TYR A 65 -3.06 -17.88 17.98
C TYR A 65 -4.51 -17.71 17.47
N VAL A 66 -5.29 -16.78 18.05
CA VAL A 66 -6.68 -16.51 17.63
C VAL A 66 -6.75 -15.83 16.25
N LEU A 67 -5.77 -14.99 15.91
CA LEU A 67 -5.71 -14.27 14.63
C LEU A 67 -5.02 -15.06 13.50
N ASP A 68 -4.68 -16.35 13.74
CA ASP A 68 -3.88 -17.20 12.83
C ASP A 68 -2.64 -16.47 12.29
N SER A 69 -2.02 -15.67 13.15
CA SER A 69 -0.94 -14.73 12.81
C SER A 69 0.13 -14.77 13.89
N SER A 70 1.41 -14.79 13.50
CA SER A 70 2.49 -14.82 14.50
C SER A 70 2.42 -13.64 15.46
N ALA A 71 2.73 -13.86 16.74
CA ALA A 71 2.69 -12.83 17.78
C ALA A 71 3.51 -11.59 17.40
N HIS A 72 4.63 -11.77 16.69
CA HIS A 72 5.47 -10.69 16.18
C HIS A 72 4.80 -9.85 15.09
N ALA A 73 4.03 -10.49 14.17
CA ALA A 73 3.29 -9.77 13.13
C ALA A 73 2.11 -8.97 13.71
N VAL A 74 1.42 -9.52 14.71
CA VAL A 74 0.36 -8.82 15.45
C VAL A 74 0.94 -7.66 16.25
N GLN A 75 2.06 -7.89 16.93
CA GLN A 75 2.76 -6.85 17.68
C GLN A 75 3.21 -5.72 16.76
N GLN A 76 3.79 -5.97 15.58
CA GLN A 76 4.15 -4.87 14.66
C GLN A 76 2.95 -4.14 14.06
N LYS A 77 1.85 -4.84 13.79
CA LYS A 77 0.64 -4.25 13.19
C LYS A 77 -0.08 -3.31 14.16
N TYR A 78 -0.10 -3.65 15.45
CA TYR A 78 -0.82 -2.89 16.47
C TYR A 78 0.08 -2.13 17.45
N SER A 79 1.38 -2.42 17.47
CA SER A 79 2.40 -1.64 18.17
C SER A 79 3.35 -0.92 17.22
N PRO A 80 2.96 0.21 16.60
CA PRO A 80 3.97 1.18 16.18
C PRO A 80 4.63 1.72 17.46
N THR A 81 5.94 1.56 17.56
CA THR A 81 6.76 1.98 18.69
C THR A 81 6.43 3.44 19.03
N PRO A 82 5.92 3.77 20.23
CA PRO A 82 5.93 5.14 20.69
C PRO A 82 7.40 5.48 20.97
N THR A 83 7.98 6.39 20.19
CA THR A 83 9.24 7.02 20.56
C THR A 83 8.98 7.79 21.86
N VAL A 84 9.33 7.20 22.99
CA VAL A 84 9.30 7.85 24.30
C VAL A 84 10.47 8.83 24.35
N PRO A 85 10.26 10.15 24.49
CA PRO A 85 11.31 10.99 25.04
C PRO A 85 11.26 10.87 26.57
N ALA A 86 12.43 10.68 27.15
CA ALA A 86 12.64 10.68 28.58
C ALA A 86 12.12 11.96 29.25
N LEU A 87 11.54 11.80 30.43
CA LEU A 87 11.06 12.82 31.36
C LEU A 87 12.07 13.96 31.59
N THR A 88 11.64 15.23 31.52
CA THR A 88 11.87 16.31 32.52
C THR A 88 11.00 17.55 32.20
N GLU A 89 9.92 17.74 32.99
CA GLU A 89 9.28 19.00 33.45
C GLU A 89 8.70 20.08 32.49
N PRO A 90 7.84 21.05 32.96
CA PRO A 90 6.48 21.26 32.46
C PRO A 90 6.29 22.44 31.47
N ALA A 91 5.13 22.44 30.81
CA ALA A 91 4.68 23.29 29.70
C ALA A 91 4.90 24.82 29.83
N PRO A 92 4.91 25.56 28.69
CA PRO A 92 3.64 26.16 28.27
C PRO A 92 3.36 26.19 26.74
N ALA A 93 2.06 26.13 26.42
CA ALA A 93 1.33 26.55 25.21
C ALA A 93 1.54 25.80 23.87
N PRO A 94 0.45 25.33 23.21
CA PRO A 94 0.53 24.67 21.92
C PRO A 94 0.66 25.71 20.80
N LEU A 95 1.89 25.97 20.35
CA LEU A 95 2.11 26.62 19.07
C LEU A 95 2.33 25.54 18.03
N LEU A 96 1.37 25.45 17.10
CA LEU A 96 1.48 24.82 15.78
C LEU A 96 2.39 23.57 15.75
N GLU A 97 1.82 22.40 16.03
CA GLU A 97 2.37 21.15 15.50
C GLU A 97 2.20 21.18 13.98
N THR A 98 3.17 21.82 13.33
CA THR A 98 3.54 21.55 11.95
C THR A 98 3.64 20.04 11.84
N GLN A 99 2.79 19.42 11.02
CA GLN A 99 2.79 17.98 10.78
C GLN A 99 4.25 17.50 10.62
N PRO A 100 4.63 16.36 11.21
CA PRO A 100 5.98 15.85 11.02
C PRO A 100 6.19 15.70 9.52
N ASN A 101 7.20 16.40 8.98
CA ASN A 101 7.72 16.17 7.65
C ASN A 101 7.95 14.66 7.52
N HIS A 102 7.01 13.98 6.89
CA HIS A 102 7.10 12.55 6.67
C HIS A 102 8.17 12.39 5.60
N GLU A 103 9.39 12.06 6.02
CA GLU A 103 10.48 11.78 5.10
C GLU A 103 9.98 10.78 4.05
N PRO A 104 10.18 11.07 2.75
CA PRO A 104 9.69 10.21 1.70
C PRO A 104 10.37 8.84 1.83
N SER A 105 9.57 7.77 1.73
CA SER A 105 10.11 6.43 1.82
C SER A 105 11.04 6.15 0.62
N ASP A 106 11.99 5.22 0.76
CA ASP A 106 12.91 4.88 -0.34
C ASP A 106 12.17 4.47 -1.63
N ALA A 107 10.98 3.89 -1.51
CA ALA A 107 10.15 3.54 -2.66
C ALA A 107 9.53 4.77 -3.35
N GLU A 108 9.25 5.84 -2.61
CA GLU A 108 8.76 7.12 -3.14
C GLU A 108 9.90 7.84 -3.86
N VAL A 109 11.07 7.95 -3.24
CA VAL A 109 12.25 8.60 -3.85
C VAL A 109 12.69 7.84 -5.11
N PHE A 110 12.73 6.51 -5.06
CA PHE A 110 13.00 5.67 -6.22
C PHE A 110 11.99 5.92 -7.35
N TRP A 111 10.70 5.97 -7.02
CA TRP A 111 9.65 6.14 -8.02
C TRP A 111 9.73 7.52 -8.66
N GLU A 112 9.92 8.57 -7.87
CA GLU A 112 10.08 9.95 -8.35
C GLU A 112 11.29 10.09 -9.30
N ALA A 113 12.40 9.43 -8.99
CA ALA A 113 13.62 9.48 -9.80
C ALA A 113 13.45 8.86 -11.21
N TYR A 114 12.66 7.79 -11.35
CA TYR A 114 12.58 7.03 -12.60
C TYR A 114 11.23 7.10 -13.33
N ALA A 115 10.13 7.44 -12.65
CA ALA A 115 8.79 7.39 -13.23
C ALA A 115 8.66 8.19 -14.54
N GLY A 116 9.37 9.33 -14.63
CA GLY A 116 9.38 10.17 -15.83
C GLY A 116 10.30 9.69 -16.96
N CYS A 117 11.23 8.77 -16.67
CA CYS A 117 12.24 8.31 -17.63
C CYS A 117 11.79 7.06 -18.40
N PHE A 118 10.78 6.34 -17.91
CA PHE A 118 10.30 5.11 -18.57
C PHE A 118 9.63 5.42 -19.91
N SER A 119 10.08 4.74 -20.96
CA SER A 119 9.49 4.79 -22.29
C SER A 119 8.37 3.77 -22.46
N TRP A 120 8.44 2.65 -21.72
CA TRP A 120 7.41 1.63 -21.69
C TRP A 120 6.12 2.10 -21.01
N ASN A 121 4.99 1.68 -21.57
CA ASN A 121 3.68 1.88 -20.95
C ASN A 121 3.35 0.79 -19.92
N PHE A 122 4.18 -0.26 -19.83
CA PHE A 122 4.05 -1.34 -18.84
C PHE A 122 5.42 -1.73 -18.31
N LEU A 123 5.56 -1.75 -16.98
CA LEU A 123 6.78 -2.05 -16.26
C LEU A 123 6.57 -3.31 -15.42
N PRO A 124 7.20 -4.45 -15.79
CA PRO A 124 7.08 -5.68 -15.01
C PRO A 124 7.58 -5.50 -13.57
N SER A 125 6.95 -6.17 -12.60
CA SER A 125 7.38 -6.09 -11.20
C SER A 125 8.80 -6.60 -10.98
N ASP A 126 9.25 -7.58 -11.75
CA ASP A 126 10.64 -8.08 -11.71
C ASP A 126 11.64 -7.05 -12.21
N PHE A 127 11.31 -6.32 -13.28
CA PHE A 127 12.13 -5.24 -13.80
C PHE A 127 12.27 -4.10 -12.78
N LEU A 128 11.14 -3.67 -12.20
CA LEU A 128 11.13 -2.61 -11.18
C LEU A 128 11.94 -3.00 -9.94
N HIS A 129 11.87 -4.27 -9.52
CA HIS A 129 12.66 -4.74 -8.39
C HIS A 129 14.16 -4.77 -8.70
N ALA A 130 14.56 -5.27 -9.87
CA ALA A 130 15.95 -5.26 -10.29
C ALA A 130 16.53 -3.84 -10.39
N LEU A 131 15.75 -2.90 -10.94
CA LEU A 131 16.15 -1.49 -11.05
C LEU A 131 16.27 -0.84 -9.67
N TYR A 132 15.33 -1.12 -8.77
CA TYR A 132 15.37 -0.65 -7.39
C TYR A 132 16.60 -1.17 -6.63
N LEU A 133 16.98 -2.43 -6.80
CA LEU A 133 18.19 -2.98 -6.18
C LEU A 133 19.44 -2.23 -6.64
N ARG A 134 19.60 -2.00 -7.95
CA ARG A 134 20.75 -1.23 -8.45
C ARG A 134 20.75 0.22 -7.95
N TRP A 135 19.57 0.84 -7.92
CA TRP A 135 19.43 2.20 -7.41
C TRP A 135 19.82 2.28 -5.93
N MET A 136 19.37 1.32 -5.10
CA MET A 136 19.76 1.23 -3.68
C MET A 136 21.27 1.04 -3.51
N ASP A 137 21.89 0.19 -4.31
CA ASP A 137 23.35 -0.02 -4.27
C ASP A 137 24.13 1.26 -4.63
N THR A 138 23.54 2.13 -5.45
CA THR A 138 24.19 3.36 -5.93
C THR A 138 23.95 4.54 -4.98
N GLU A 139 22.70 4.77 -4.57
CA GLU A 139 22.27 5.98 -3.83
C GLU A 139 22.21 5.77 -2.32
N ARG A 140 22.09 4.53 -1.85
CA ARG A 140 21.88 4.17 -0.45
C ARG A 140 22.75 2.97 -0.02
N PRO A 141 24.09 3.04 -0.21
CA PRO A 141 24.96 1.93 0.14
C PRO A 141 24.87 1.59 1.63
N GLY A 142 24.76 0.31 1.95
CA GLY A 142 24.68 -0.21 3.32
C GLY A 142 23.27 -0.29 3.92
N ILE A 143 22.25 0.25 3.24
CA ILE A 143 20.84 0.06 3.63
C ILE A 143 20.33 -1.24 3.00
N THR A 144 19.68 -2.10 3.80
CA THR A 144 19.09 -3.33 3.28
C THR A 144 17.91 -3.02 2.36
N PRO A 145 17.96 -3.40 1.08
CA PRO A 145 16.89 -3.10 0.14
C PRO A 145 15.62 -3.89 0.47
N LEU A 146 14.48 -3.30 0.11
CA LEU A 146 13.19 -3.95 0.21
C LEU A 146 13.10 -5.19 -0.70
N GLN A 147 12.49 -6.24 -0.15
CA GLN A 147 12.08 -7.40 -0.93
C GLN A 147 11.01 -7.04 -1.96
N LYS A 148 10.95 -7.76 -3.08
CA LYS A 148 10.03 -7.50 -4.20
C LYS A 148 8.57 -7.27 -3.76
N CYS A 149 8.04 -8.12 -2.89
CA CYS A 149 6.67 -8.02 -2.39
C CYS A 149 6.45 -6.75 -1.55
N ALA A 150 7.44 -6.34 -0.76
CA ALA A 150 7.38 -5.13 0.06
C ALA A 150 7.48 -3.88 -0.82
N LEU A 151 8.42 -3.85 -1.78
CA LEU A 151 8.54 -2.78 -2.77
C LEU A 151 7.23 -2.63 -3.55
N THR A 152 6.69 -3.72 -4.08
CA THR A 152 5.44 -3.72 -4.84
C THR A 152 4.27 -3.16 -4.01
N ARG A 153 4.17 -3.54 -2.74
CA ARG A 153 3.14 -3.01 -1.84
C ARG A 153 3.29 -1.51 -1.60
N ARG A 154 4.52 -1.01 -1.45
CA ARG A 154 4.79 0.42 -1.28
C ARG A 154 4.50 1.18 -2.57
N LEU A 155 5.02 0.72 -3.71
CA LEU A 155 4.76 1.31 -5.02
C LEU A 155 3.26 1.43 -5.32
N LYS A 156 2.44 0.44 -4.98
CA LYS A 156 0.98 0.55 -5.11
C LYS A 156 0.40 1.77 -4.38
N LYS A 157 0.93 2.11 -3.20
CA LYS A 157 0.52 3.29 -2.45
C LYS A 157 1.02 4.57 -3.11
N VAL A 158 2.31 4.59 -3.49
CA VAL A 158 2.94 5.76 -4.16
C VAL A 158 2.18 6.11 -5.43
N ILE A 159 1.90 5.12 -6.26
CA ILE A 159 1.24 5.28 -7.55
C ILE A 159 -0.24 5.64 -7.40
N ALA A 160 -0.91 5.19 -6.33
CA ALA A 160 -2.28 5.57 -6.03
C ALA A 160 -2.40 6.99 -5.43
N SER A 161 -1.28 7.61 -5.05
CA SER A 161 -1.26 9.01 -4.61
C SER A 161 -1.56 9.94 -5.77
N GLU A 162 -2.34 10.99 -5.50
CA GLU A 162 -2.65 12.06 -6.47
C GLU A 162 -1.40 12.78 -6.98
N SER A 163 -0.30 12.72 -6.24
CA SER A 163 0.98 13.32 -6.60
C SER A 163 1.85 12.44 -7.52
N SER A 164 1.40 11.23 -7.91
CA SER A 164 2.21 10.35 -8.75
C SER A 164 2.29 10.87 -10.19
N PRO A 165 3.50 11.12 -10.72
CA PRO A 165 3.66 11.57 -12.10
C PRO A 165 3.27 10.45 -13.08
N GLY A 166 2.39 10.76 -14.05
CA GLY A 166 2.14 9.90 -15.20
C GLY A 166 0.97 8.91 -15.12
N GLU A 167 0.08 9.04 -14.13
CA GLU A 167 -1.15 8.22 -14.00
C GLU A 167 -0.92 6.72 -14.15
N TRP A 168 0.00 6.22 -13.33
CA TRP A 168 0.29 4.80 -13.30
C TRP A 168 -0.76 4.04 -12.48
N PHE A 169 -0.91 2.74 -12.73
CA PHE A 169 -1.70 1.85 -11.88
C PHE A 169 -1.14 0.44 -11.91
N TYR A 170 -1.30 -0.29 -10.80
CA TYR A 170 -0.86 -1.68 -10.72
C TYR A 170 -1.85 -2.61 -11.41
N THR A 171 -1.38 -3.48 -12.29
CA THR A 171 -2.25 -4.39 -13.05
C THR A 171 -1.52 -5.66 -13.47
N ARG A 172 -2.27 -6.56 -14.10
CA ARG A 172 -1.77 -7.77 -14.75
C ARG A 172 -1.98 -7.63 -16.25
N ALA A 173 -0.91 -7.73 -17.05
CA ALA A 173 -0.95 -7.55 -18.49
C ALA A 173 -0.01 -8.51 -19.23
N ARG A 174 -0.27 -8.73 -20.52
CA ARG A 174 0.65 -9.45 -21.42
C ARG A 174 1.71 -8.46 -21.94
N ALA A 175 2.98 -8.85 -21.87
CA ALA A 175 4.12 -7.98 -22.13
C ALA A 175 4.27 -7.54 -23.60
N HIS A 176 3.76 -8.33 -24.55
CA HIS A 176 4.12 -8.21 -25.97
C HIS A 176 3.83 -6.85 -26.63
N ALA A 177 2.69 -6.22 -26.37
CA ALA A 177 2.37 -4.93 -26.96
C ALA A 177 3.02 -3.73 -26.21
N PRO A 178 2.93 -3.63 -24.87
CA PRO A 178 3.36 -2.43 -24.15
C PRO A 178 4.88 -2.34 -23.87
N MET A 179 5.64 -3.42 -24.12
CA MET A 179 7.12 -3.46 -24.00
C MET A 179 7.84 -3.58 -25.36
N SER A 180 7.15 -3.27 -26.46
CA SER A 180 7.67 -3.45 -27.83
C SER A 180 8.72 -2.41 -28.25
N ALA A 181 8.84 -1.29 -27.54
CA ALA A 181 9.87 -0.28 -27.76
C ALA A 181 11.18 -0.64 -27.06
N ALA A 182 12.31 -0.13 -27.53
CA ALA A 182 13.57 -0.21 -26.78
C ALA A 182 13.44 0.65 -25.51
N GLU A 183 13.79 0.11 -24.35
CA GLU A 183 13.78 0.84 -23.07
C GLU A 183 15.23 1.17 -22.69
N PRO A 184 15.66 2.44 -22.78
CA PRO A 184 17.05 2.82 -22.49
C PRO A 184 17.49 2.44 -21.07
N ILE A 185 16.55 2.44 -20.12
CA ILE A 185 16.80 2.12 -18.72
C ILE A 185 17.17 0.64 -18.51
N THR A 186 16.86 -0.26 -19.45
CA THR A 186 17.31 -1.66 -19.31
C THR A 186 18.83 -1.80 -19.36
N ALA A 187 19.56 -0.82 -19.92
CA ALA A 187 21.02 -0.76 -19.83
C ALA A 187 21.50 -0.62 -18.38
N LEU A 188 20.65 -0.09 -17.48
CA LEU A 188 20.91 -0.06 -16.06
C LEU A 188 20.65 -1.42 -15.38
N VAL A 189 20.07 -2.42 -16.03
CA VAL A 189 19.86 -3.73 -15.38
C VAL A 189 20.28 -4.85 -16.33
N PRO A 190 21.58 -4.99 -16.65
CA PRO A 190 22.04 -5.93 -17.67
C PRO A 190 21.79 -7.40 -17.29
N ALA A 191 21.66 -7.70 -15.99
CA ALA A 191 21.32 -9.03 -15.50
C ALA A 191 19.81 -9.36 -15.59
N TRP A 192 18.96 -8.35 -15.81
CA TRP A 192 17.53 -8.56 -15.96
C TRP A 192 17.21 -8.96 -17.40
N THR A 193 16.40 -10.00 -17.54
CA THR A 193 15.88 -10.45 -18.84
C THR A 193 14.35 -10.42 -18.81
N PRO A 194 13.70 -9.92 -19.87
CA PRO A 194 12.24 -9.94 -19.95
C PRO A 194 11.76 -11.39 -20.01
N ASP A 195 10.70 -11.69 -19.25
CA ASP A 195 9.98 -12.95 -19.41
C ASP A 195 9.28 -12.93 -20.79
N THR A 196 9.79 -13.76 -21.71
CA THR A 196 9.26 -13.90 -23.07
C THR A 196 8.07 -14.87 -23.15
N SER A 197 7.61 -15.41 -22.02
CA SER A 197 6.40 -16.23 -22.03
C SER A 197 5.18 -15.37 -22.33
N ASP A 198 4.22 -15.93 -23.08
CA ASP A 198 2.91 -15.29 -23.32
C ASP A 198 2.02 -15.26 -22.04
N LYS A 199 2.62 -15.51 -20.87
CA LYS A 199 1.90 -15.48 -19.60
C LYS A 199 1.68 -14.03 -19.17
N PRO A 200 0.50 -13.71 -18.63
CA PRO A 200 0.24 -12.37 -18.13
C PRO A 200 1.04 -12.11 -16.85
N LEU A 201 1.88 -11.07 -16.90
CA LEU A 201 2.78 -10.62 -15.84
C LEU A 201 2.13 -9.56 -14.98
N TYR A 202 2.57 -9.48 -13.73
CA TYR A 202 2.22 -8.37 -12.84
C TYR A 202 3.20 -7.21 -13.02
N GLY A 203 2.68 -5.99 -12.95
CA GLY A 203 3.47 -4.79 -13.15
C GLY A 203 2.69 -3.51 -12.97
N VAL A 204 3.33 -2.42 -13.32
CA VAL A 204 2.75 -1.08 -13.29
C VAL A 204 2.48 -0.64 -14.73
N ARG A 205 1.28 -0.14 -15.02
CA ARG A 205 0.87 0.31 -16.35
C ARG A 205 0.51 1.77 -16.34
N ARG A 206 0.94 2.50 -17.36
CA ARG A 206 0.55 3.88 -17.59
C ARG A 206 -0.88 3.92 -18.12
N ARG A 207 -1.72 4.79 -17.56
CA ARG A 207 -3.04 5.06 -18.15
C ARG A 207 -2.84 5.88 -19.42
N THR A 208 -2.72 5.20 -20.54
CA THR A 208 -2.79 5.85 -21.85
C THR A 208 -4.24 6.27 -22.06
N PHE A 209 -4.57 7.55 -21.85
CA PHE A 209 -5.77 8.09 -22.46
C PHE A 209 -5.59 7.96 -23.95
N ILE A 210 -6.32 7.03 -24.56
CA ILE A 210 -6.65 7.20 -25.96
C ILE A 210 -7.51 8.46 -25.96
N GLN A 211 -6.92 9.62 -26.26
CA GLN A 211 -7.70 10.74 -26.73
C GLN A 211 -8.46 10.18 -27.93
N LYS A 212 -9.77 9.96 -27.75
CA LYS A 212 -10.68 9.69 -28.85
C LYS A 212 -10.37 10.80 -29.87
N PRO A 213 -9.99 10.49 -31.11
CA PRO A 213 -9.79 11.53 -32.11
C PRO A 213 -11.07 12.34 -32.09
N LEU A 214 -10.93 13.63 -31.79
CA LEU A 214 -12.03 14.58 -31.86
C LEU A 214 -12.49 14.49 -33.30
N ASP A 215 -13.64 13.83 -33.53
CA ASP A 215 -14.24 13.74 -34.85
C ASP A 215 -14.30 15.16 -35.38
N ALA A 216 -13.43 15.44 -36.35
CA ALA A 216 -13.43 16.67 -37.10
C ALA A 216 -14.74 16.63 -37.89
N GLY A 217 -15.79 17.16 -37.26
CA GLY A 217 -17.06 17.50 -37.89
C GLY A 217 -16.73 18.41 -39.06
N THR A 218 -16.55 17.79 -40.22
CA THR A 218 -16.25 18.45 -41.47
C THR A 218 -17.55 19.10 -41.87
N GLY A 219 -17.71 20.36 -41.46
CA GLY A 219 -18.70 21.27 -41.99
C GLY A 219 -18.53 21.33 -43.50
N THR A 220 -19.33 20.55 -44.22
CA THR A 220 -19.42 20.65 -45.66
C THR A 220 -20.61 21.55 -45.95
N HIS A 221 -20.33 22.86 -45.94
CA HIS A 221 -21.12 23.83 -46.68
C HIS A 221 -20.99 23.49 -48.15
N HIS A 222 -22.07 23.06 -48.80
CA HIS A 222 -22.25 23.31 -50.22
C HIS A 222 -23.74 23.38 -50.58
N ARG A 223 -24.15 24.65 -50.73
CA ARG A 223 -25.03 25.22 -51.75
C ARG A 223 -26.46 24.72 -51.90
#